data_AF-A0A7X9W0H1-F1
#
_entry.id   AF-A0A7X9W0H1-F1
#
_cell.length_a   1.000
_cell.length_b   1.000
_cell.length_c   1.000
_cell.angle_alpha   90.00
_cell.angle_beta   90.00
_cell.angle_gamma   90.00
#
_symmetry.space_group_name_H-M   'P 1'
#
loop_
_entity.id
_entity.type
_entity.pdbx_description
1 polymer ?
#
loop_
_entity_poly.entity_id
_entity_poly.type
_entity_poly.pdbx_seq_one_letter_code
_entity_poly.pdbx_strand_id
1 'polypeptide(L)'
;MNTFRLSTLALCLTLVGGAAHAEGKTREQVRAELMEAKAAGLVTYGEQQYPVDVPATRTKTASQVRDELAVARAAGMVTFGELDYPPDVPASTGKTREQVQAELHEARARGVMKSGELDYPPVASDFSAK
;
A
#
# COMPACT_ATOMS: atom_id res chain seq x y z
N MET A 1 -42.16 -24.08 -20.64
CA MET A 1 -41.28 -24.37 -21.79
C MET A 1 -40.10 -23.42 -21.71
N ASN A 2 -38.91 -23.95 -21.43
CA ASN A 2 -37.64 -23.24 -21.28
C ASN A 2 -36.89 -23.18 -22.61
N THR A 3 -36.43 -21.99 -23.01
CA THR A 3 -35.47 -21.74 -24.11
C THR A 3 -35.04 -20.25 -23.98
N PHE A 4 -33.80 -19.77 -23.94
CA PHE A 4 -32.47 -20.33 -24.14
C PHE A 4 -31.47 -19.65 -23.19
N ARG A 5 -30.43 -20.42 -22.87
CA ARG A 5 -29.31 -20.08 -22.00
C ARG A 5 -28.22 -19.28 -22.73
N LEU A 6 -27.54 -18.44 -21.94
CA LEU A 6 -26.10 -18.10 -21.95
C LEU A 6 -25.44 -17.71 -23.29
N SER A 7 -24.90 -16.48 -23.33
CA SER A 7 -23.52 -16.29 -23.82
C SER A 7 -22.93 -15.00 -23.26
N THR A 8 -22.21 -15.14 -22.14
CA THR A 8 -21.23 -14.17 -21.63
C THR A 8 -20.05 -14.09 -22.60
N LEU A 9 -19.77 -12.91 -23.18
CA LEU A 9 -18.49 -12.64 -23.82
C LEU A 9 -17.76 -11.56 -23.02
N ALA A 10 -16.97 -12.00 -22.04
CA ALA A 10 -16.02 -11.17 -21.33
C ALA A 10 -14.80 -10.94 -22.22
N LEU A 11 -14.69 -9.75 -22.80
CA LEU A 11 -13.46 -9.31 -23.48
C LEU A 11 -12.57 -8.61 -22.43
N CYS A 12 -11.81 -9.39 -21.66
CA CYS A 12 -10.77 -8.87 -20.78
C CYS A 12 -9.52 -8.55 -21.60
N LEU A 13 -9.37 -7.30 -22.04
CA LEU A 13 -8.11 -6.80 -22.57
C LEU A 13 -7.25 -6.30 -21.40
N THR A 14 -6.44 -7.19 -20.83
CA THR A 14 -5.42 -6.82 -19.84
C THR A 14 -4.13 -6.49 -20.58
N LEU A 15 -3.85 -5.20 -20.77
CA LEU A 15 -2.52 -4.77 -21.20
C LEU A 15 -1.65 -4.58 -19.95
N VAL A 16 -1.01 -5.66 -19.53
CA VAL A 16 0.10 -5.59 -18.57
C VAL A 16 1.35 -5.17 -19.35
N GLY A 17 1.84 -3.97 -19.07
CA GLY A 17 3.01 -3.39 -19.72
C GLY A 17 3.91 -2.66 -18.73
N GLY A 18 4.14 -3.25 -17.56
CA GLY A 18 5.23 -2.86 -16.67
C GLY A 18 6.44 -3.75 -16.94
N ALA A 19 7.38 -3.27 -17.76
CA ALA A 19 8.71 -3.85 -17.84
C ALA A 19 9.74 -2.72 -18.03
N ALA A 20 10.43 -2.41 -16.94
CA ALA A 20 11.61 -1.58 -16.96
C ALA A 20 12.74 -2.35 -17.68
N HIS A 21 12.91 -2.12 -18.98
CA HIS A 21 14.09 -2.54 -19.71
C HIS A 21 14.65 -1.35 -20.49
N ALA A 22 15.93 -1.07 -20.30
CA ALA A 22 16.71 -0.12 -21.09
C ALA A 22 17.03 -0.68 -22.49
N GLU A 23 15.99 -1.16 -23.18
CA GLU A 23 16.01 -1.49 -24.59
C GLU A 23 15.46 -0.26 -25.32
N GLY A 24 16.26 0.34 -26.21
CA GLY A 24 15.85 1.55 -26.90
C GLY A 24 14.58 1.30 -27.72
N LYS A 25 13.56 2.16 -27.57
CA LYS A 25 12.32 2.07 -28.35
C LYS A 25 12.64 2.02 -29.84
N THR A 26 12.00 1.12 -30.57
CA THR A 26 12.16 1.07 -32.02
C THR A 26 11.56 2.33 -32.65
N ARG A 27 12.06 2.73 -33.83
CA ARG A 27 11.55 3.91 -34.53
C ARG A 27 10.04 3.85 -34.78
N GLU A 28 9.52 2.66 -35.05
CA GLU A 28 8.09 2.44 -35.27
C GLU A 28 7.29 2.61 -33.97
N GLN A 29 7.80 2.12 -32.83
CA GLN A 29 7.18 2.36 -31.53
C GLN A 29 7.13 3.84 -31.18
N VAL A 30 8.24 4.58 -31.38
CA VAL A 30 8.28 6.03 -31.14
C VAL A 30 7.29 6.78 -32.03
N ARG A 31 7.13 6.36 -33.30
CA ARG A 31 6.14 6.95 -34.20
C ARG A 31 4.71 6.68 -33.73
N ALA A 32 4.41 5.46 -33.28
CA ALA A 32 3.10 5.10 -32.75
C ALA A 32 2.75 5.93 -31.51
N GLU A 33 3.66 6.01 -30.53
CA GLU A 33 3.47 6.82 -29.32
C GLU A 33 3.33 8.32 -29.64
N LEU A 34 4.10 8.83 -30.59
CA LEU A 34 4.00 10.23 -31.00
C LEU A 34 2.67 10.54 -31.71
N MET A 35 2.14 9.60 -32.49
CA MET A 35 0.78 9.73 -33.04
C MET A 35 -0.28 9.70 -31.94
N GLU A 36 -0.15 8.80 -30.97
CA GLU A 36 -1.06 8.70 -29.83
C GLU A 36 -1.03 9.96 -28.96
N ALA A 37 0.16 10.46 -28.61
CA ALA A 37 0.33 11.68 -27.83
C ALA A 37 -0.25 12.91 -28.56
N LYS A 38 -0.09 12.99 -29.88
CA LYS A 38 -0.74 14.04 -30.70
C LYS A 38 -2.26 13.92 -30.67
N ALA A 39 -2.80 12.71 -30.79
CA ALA A 39 -4.24 12.47 -30.72
C ALA A 39 -4.81 12.81 -29.32
N ALA A 40 -4.03 12.56 -28.27
CA ALA A 40 -4.36 12.90 -26.89
C ALA A 40 -4.15 14.39 -26.55
N GLY A 41 -3.67 15.21 -27.49
CA GLY A 41 -3.38 16.64 -27.26
C GLY A 41 -2.18 16.89 -26.33
N LEU A 42 -1.32 15.88 -26.13
CA LEU A 42 -0.14 15.93 -25.26
C LEU A 42 1.09 16.55 -25.95
N VAL A 43 0.97 17.00 -27.20
CA VAL A 43 2.04 17.59 -27.99
C VAL A 43 1.60 18.97 -28.48
N THR A 44 2.34 20.01 -28.10
CA THR A 44 2.12 21.38 -28.57
C THR A 44 3.00 21.70 -29.79
N TYR A 45 2.57 22.67 -30.61
CA TYR A 45 3.30 23.12 -31.80
C TYR A 45 3.57 24.62 -31.71
N GLY A 46 4.82 25.04 -31.98
CA GLY A 46 5.22 26.45 -31.96
C GLY A 46 5.44 27.02 -30.55
N GLU A 47 5.45 28.34 -30.42
CA GLU A 47 5.77 29.09 -29.19
C GLU A 47 4.67 29.05 -28.10
N GLN A 48 3.55 28.37 -28.35
CA GLN A 48 2.37 28.50 -27.50
C GLN A 48 2.11 27.22 -26.71
N GLN A 49 2.07 27.39 -25.39
CA GLN A 49 1.63 26.44 -24.35
C GLN A 49 2.66 25.34 -24.04
N TYR A 50 3.81 25.74 -23.51
CA TYR A 50 4.62 24.88 -22.65
C TYR A 50 4.49 25.37 -21.20
N PRO A 51 4.13 24.50 -20.25
CA PRO A 51 3.81 23.08 -20.41
C PRO A 51 2.41 22.83 -21.01
N VAL A 52 2.17 21.60 -21.48
CA VAL A 52 0.84 21.14 -21.89
C VAL A 52 -0.10 21.17 -20.68
N ASP A 53 -1.23 21.87 -20.79
CA ASP A 53 -2.30 21.83 -19.78
C ASP A 53 -3.02 20.48 -19.84
N VAL A 54 -2.53 19.51 -19.05
CA VAL A 54 -3.19 18.22 -18.89
C VAL A 54 -4.38 18.37 -17.92
N PRO A 55 -5.58 17.86 -18.28
CA PRO A 55 -6.73 17.92 -17.38
C PRO A 55 -6.42 17.13 -16.10
N ALA A 56 -6.61 17.77 -14.94
CA ALA A 56 -6.42 17.11 -13.66
C ALA A 56 -7.38 15.91 -13.53
N THR A 57 -6.83 14.70 -13.52
CA THR A 57 -7.61 13.49 -13.30
C THR A 57 -7.96 13.37 -11.82
N ARG A 58 -9.15 13.86 -11.44
CA ARG A 58 -9.69 13.60 -10.10
C ARG A 58 -10.19 12.15 -10.04
N THR A 59 -9.57 11.34 -9.19
CA THR A 59 -9.97 9.95 -8.98
C THR A 59 -11.15 9.80 -8.03
N LYS A 60 -11.41 10.81 -7.18
CA LYS A 60 -12.51 10.84 -6.23
C LYS A 60 -13.39 12.06 -6.42
N THR A 61 -14.70 11.87 -6.23
CA THR A 61 -15.66 12.96 -6.17
C THR A 61 -15.61 13.63 -4.79
N ALA A 62 -16.08 14.88 -4.70
CA ALA A 62 -16.20 15.56 -3.42
C ALA A 62 -17.13 14.82 -2.44
N SER A 63 -18.13 14.08 -2.94
CA SER A 63 -18.99 13.24 -2.11
C SER A 63 -18.20 12.11 -1.46
N GLN A 64 -17.43 11.36 -2.26
CA GLN A 64 -16.62 10.25 -1.77
C GLN A 64 -15.61 10.69 -0.71
N VAL A 65 -14.97 11.85 -0.90
CA VAL A 65 -14.04 12.41 0.09
C VAL A 65 -14.75 12.75 1.41
N ARG A 66 -15.97 13.29 1.35
CA ARG A 66 -16.76 13.58 2.57
C ARG A 66 -17.21 12.30 3.28
N ASP A 67 -17.61 11.28 2.52
CA ASP A 67 -18.03 10.00 3.08
C ASP A 67 -16.85 9.32 3.79
N GLU A 68 -15.67 9.29 3.17
CA GLU A 68 -14.44 8.76 3.79
C GLU A 68 -14.04 9.55 5.05
N LEU A 69 -14.14 10.87 5.01
CA LEU A 69 -13.84 11.72 6.17
C LEU A 69 -14.83 11.47 7.32
N ALA A 70 -16.11 11.26 7.01
CA ALA A 70 -17.12 10.93 8.02
C ALA A 70 -16.83 9.56 8.66
N VAL A 71 -16.45 8.56 7.87
CA VAL A 71 -16.03 7.24 8.38
C VAL A 71 -14.80 7.37 9.26
N ALA A 72 -13.77 8.10 8.82
CA ALA A 72 -12.53 8.27 9.58
C ALA A 72 -12.76 9.03 10.90
N ARG A 73 -13.66 10.02 10.90
CA ARG A 73 -14.10 10.72 12.12
C ARG A 73 -14.84 9.79 13.07
N ALA A 74 -15.78 8.99 12.57
CA ALA A 74 -16.50 8.02 13.40
C ALA A 74 -15.57 6.95 14.01
N ALA A 75 -14.50 6.60 13.30
CA ALA A 75 -13.46 5.69 13.77
C ALA A 75 -12.43 6.35 14.71
N GLY A 76 -12.52 7.65 14.99
CA GLY A 76 -11.55 8.37 15.82
C GLY A 76 -10.17 8.53 15.19
N MET A 77 -10.03 8.29 13.88
CA MET A 77 -8.74 8.30 13.16
C MET A 77 -8.26 9.72 12.80
N VAL A 78 -9.12 10.74 12.97
CA VAL A 78 -8.85 12.13 12.58
C VAL A 78 -9.29 13.04 13.72
N THR A 79 -8.43 13.99 14.09
CA THR A 79 -8.73 14.98 15.12
C THR A 79 -8.94 16.36 14.52
N PHE A 80 -9.69 17.20 15.24
CA PHE A 80 -10.14 18.50 14.76
C PHE A 80 -9.91 19.56 15.84
N GLY A 81 -8.65 19.86 16.11
CA GLY A 81 -8.24 20.85 17.10
C GLY A 81 -6.73 20.81 17.30
N GLU A 82 -6.13 21.97 17.62
CA GLU A 82 -4.68 22.12 17.85
C GLU A 82 -4.16 21.29 19.03
N LEU A 83 -5.05 20.87 19.95
CA LEU A 83 -4.70 20.14 21.17
C LEU A 83 -5.06 18.65 21.13
N ASP A 84 -5.75 18.19 20.09
CA ASP A 84 -6.27 16.82 20.00
C ASP A 84 -5.31 15.92 19.19
N TYR A 85 -4.01 16.23 19.15
CA TYR A 85 -3.03 15.41 18.45
C TYR A 85 -2.10 14.71 19.45
N PRO A 86 -1.87 13.39 19.30
CA PRO A 86 -2.37 12.49 18.23
C PRO A 86 -3.82 12.00 18.46
N PRO A 87 -4.51 11.50 17.42
CA PRO A 87 -5.78 10.79 17.60
C PRO A 87 -5.63 9.64 18.59
N ASP A 88 -6.58 9.54 19.52
CA ASP A 88 -6.75 8.38 20.40
C ASP A 88 -7.19 7.17 19.57
N VAL A 89 -6.24 6.60 18.84
CA VAL A 89 -6.43 5.32 18.16
C VAL A 89 -6.56 4.25 19.24
N PRO A 90 -7.54 3.33 19.15
CA PRO A 90 -7.60 2.21 20.07
C PRO A 90 -6.25 1.50 20.01
N ALA A 91 -5.56 1.43 21.15
CA ALA A 91 -4.26 0.78 21.24
C ALA A 91 -4.36 -0.58 20.54
N SER A 92 -3.49 -0.83 19.57
CA SER A 92 -3.43 -2.12 18.89
C SER A 92 -3.47 -3.19 19.98
N THR A 93 -4.39 -4.14 19.86
CA THR A 93 -4.56 -5.26 20.80
C THR A 93 -3.32 -6.15 20.76
N GLY A 94 -2.22 -5.64 21.31
CA GLY A 94 -1.02 -6.38 21.61
C GLY A 94 -1.28 -7.30 22.79
N LYS A 95 -0.26 -8.07 23.14
CA LYS A 95 -0.31 -8.97 24.29
C LYS A 95 -0.70 -8.19 25.55
N THR A 96 -1.62 -8.72 26.34
CA THR A 96 -1.93 -8.13 27.65
C THR A 96 -0.69 -8.20 28.54
N ARG A 97 -0.65 -7.35 29.58
CA ARG A 97 0.45 -7.37 30.56
C ARG A 97 0.61 -8.76 31.17
N GLU A 98 -0.49 -9.47 31.40
CA GLU A 98 -0.52 -10.84 31.93
C GLU A 98 0.08 -11.84 30.93
N GLN A 99 -0.27 -11.72 29.64
CA GLN A 99 0.31 -12.57 28.58
C GLN A 99 1.82 -12.37 28.46
N VAL A 100 2.30 -11.13 28.52
CA VAL A 100 3.74 -10.83 28.52
C VAL A 100 4.43 -11.42 29.75
N GLN A 101 3.81 -11.35 30.93
CA GLN A 101 4.36 -11.95 32.15
C GLN A 101 4.43 -13.48 32.07
N ALA A 102 3.39 -14.12 31.51
CA ALA A 102 3.37 -15.56 31.30
C ALA A 102 4.51 -16.01 30.36
N GLU A 103 4.71 -15.32 29.24
CA GLU A 103 5.80 -15.61 28.31
C GLU A 103 7.18 -15.37 28.92
N LEU A 104 7.34 -14.32 29.73
CA LEU A 104 8.58 -14.06 30.46
C LEU A 104 8.89 -15.18 31.47
N HIS A 105 7.88 -15.66 32.19
CA HIS A 105 8.04 -16.78 33.12
C HIS A 105 8.43 -18.05 32.37
N GLU A 106 7.77 -18.35 31.25
CA GLU A 106 8.08 -19.50 30.41
C GLU A 106 9.51 -19.43 29.83
N ALA A 107 9.92 -18.25 29.34
CA ALA A 107 11.26 -18.02 28.82
C ALA A 107 12.34 -18.18 29.90
N ARG A 108 12.04 -17.77 31.15
CA ARG A 108 12.91 -18.00 32.31
C ARG A 108 12.99 -19.48 32.68
N ALA A 109 11.87 -20.19 32.67
CA ALA A 109 11.82 -21.63 32.94
C ALA A 109 12.59 -22.43 31.88
N ARG A 110 12.54 -22.00 30.62
CA ARG A 110 13.31 -22.57 29.50
C ARG A 110 14.79 -22.17 29.49
N GLY A 111 15.23 -21.29 30.39
CA GLY A 111 16.63 -20.84 30.47
C GLY A 111 17.10 -20.03 29.27
N VAL A 112 16.19 -19.55 28.40
CA VAL A 112 16.53 -18.77 27.20
C VAL A 112 16.76 -17.28 27.49
N MET A 113 16.70 -16.89 28.77
CA MET A 113 16.88 -15.51 29.25
C MET A 113 18.05 -15.47 30.24
N LYS A 114 19.12 -14.73 29.92
CA LYS A 114 20.25 -14.49 30.83
C LYS A 114 20.43 -12.98 31.03
N SER A 115 20.43 -12.53 32.28
CA SER A 115 20.57 -11.11 32.65
C SER A 115 21.89 -10.91 33.40
N GLY A 116 22.95 -10.56 32.68
CA GLY A 116 24.26 -10.26 33.25
C GLY A 116 25.15 -9.52 32.23
N GLU A 117 26.04 -8.65 32.74
CA GLU A 117 26.89 -7.70 31.99
C GLU A 117 27.80 -8.33 30.92
N LEU A 118 28.04 -9.64 30.95
CA LEU A 118 29.08 -10.31 30.16
C LEU A 118 28.59 -11.42 29.22
N ASP A 119 27.29 -11.72 29.19
CA ASP A 119 26.72 -12.86 28.43
C ASP A 119 25.59 -12.43 27.49
N TYR A 120 25.87 -11.47 26.60
CA TYR A 120 24.96 -11.07 25.53
C TYR A 120 25.60 -11.30 24.16
N PRO A 121 24.90 -11.90 23.17
CA PRO A 121 23.52 -12.41 23.23
C PRO A 121 23.40 -13.81 23.89
N PRO A 122 22.22 -14.19 24.42
CA PRO A 122 22.02 -15.50 25.03
C PRO A 122 22.16 -16.61 23.97
N VAL A 123 23.19 -17.45 24.09
CA VAL A 123 23.28 -18.70 23.34
C VAL A 123 22.39 -19.75 24.01
N ALA A 124 21.58 -20.45 23.23
CA ALA A 124 20.84 -21.60 23.72
C ALA A 124 21.87 -22.62 24.23
N SER A 125 21.87 -22.89 25.53
CA SER A 125 22.67 -23.99 26.06
C SER A 125 22.05 -25.29 25.58
N ASP A 126 22.59 -25.83 24.48
CA ASP A 126 22.38 -27.20 24.06
C ASP A 126 22.92 -28.13 25.16
N PHE A 127 22.10 -28.43 26.16
CA PHE A 127 22.33 -29.56 27.05
C PHE A 127 22.04 -30.84 26.26
N SER A 128 22.95 -31.18 25.35
CA SER A 128 22.99 -32.46 24.65
C SER A 128 24.37 -33.08 24.83
N ALA A 129 24.38 -34.19 25.57
CA ALA A 129 25.41 -35.22 25.65
C ALA A 129 26.77 -34.87 26.31
N LYS A 130 26.90 -35.17 27.62
CA LYS A 130 27.67 -36.32 28.11
C LYS A 130 27.52 -36.51 29.62
#